data_AF-A0A9D8JGF1-F1
#
_entry.id   AF-A0A9D8JGF1-F1
#
_cell.length_a   1.000
_cell.length_b   1.000
_cell.length_c   1.000
_cell.angle_alpha   90.00
_cell.angle_beta   90.00
_cell.angle_gamma   90.00
#
_symmetry.space_group_name_H-M   'P 1'
#
loop_
_entity.id
_entity.type
_entity.pdbx_description
1 polymer ?
#
loop_
_entity_poly.entity_id
_entity_poly.type
_entity_poly.pdbx_seq_one_letter_code
_entity_poly.pdbx_strand_id
1 'polypeptide(L)'
;MTPALGQIAAATPTTAPVTAPVQGIPLGGGGASAGKSMAAGLPHGIRGPIGIPMPWWQILLIVAITLAVLAASWALWKWWQRYQARRPKAPRDPWDVLQERLALMQPPVPFTKQAGEDYFAQLSLILREAIERRTQIPATDRTCQELRVPLRSKLPMDAATVEALLVFLDRADFIKFAKAPTDTAEAMSAHTHVQTWLRALVPPPVDGSAAGGSNHATG
;
A
#
# COMPACT_ATOMS: atom_id res chain seq x y z
N MET A 1 48.01 -39.06 26.02
CA MET A 1 48.69 -37.79 26.37
C MET A 1 47.64 -36.74 26.70
N THR A 2 47.22 -36.68 27.97
CA THR A 2 46.84 -35.43 28.70
C THR A 2 48.11 -34.61 28.99
N PRO A 3 48.09 -33.34 29.45
CA PRO A 3 47.06 -32.54 30.18
C PRO A 3 46.82 -31.15 29.52
N ALA A 4 46.24 -30.10 30.11
CA ALA A 4 45.10 -29.82 31.00
C ALA A 4 45.13 -28.30 31.32
N LEU A 5 43.98 -27.77 31.76
CA LEU A 5 43.79 -26.63 32.70
C LEU A 5 43.98 -25.17 32.25
N GLY A 6 42.98 -24.36 32.64
CA GLY A 6 43.07 -22.90 32.72
C GLY A 6 41.74 -22.15 32.85
N GLN A 7 40.95 -22.42 33.90
CA GLN A 7 39.86 -21.54 34.35
C GLN A 7 40.39 -20.45 35.31
N ILE A 8 39.84 -19.23 35.24
CA ILE A 8 39.62 -18.26 36.35
C ILE A 8 38.72 -17.14 35.78
N ALA A 9 37.43 -17.01 36.15
CA ALA A 9 36.86 -16.48 37.40
C ALA A 9 37.22 -14.99 37.67
N ALA A 10 36.28 -14.08 37.36
CA ALA A 10 36.24 -12.71 37.85
C ALA A 10 34.76 -12.39 38.18
N ALA A 11 34.34 -12.51 39.44
CA ALA A 11 34.43 -11.52 40.52
C ALA A 11 33.27 -10.52 40.48
N THR A 12 32.37 -10.69 41.45
CA THR A 12 31.19 -9.90 41.78
C THR A 12 31.53 -8.49 42.28
N PRO A 13 30.65 -7.49 42.09
CA PRO A 13 30.81 -6.19 42.74
C PRO A 13 30.40 -6.27 44.23
N THR A 14 31.41 -6.12 45.10
CA THR A 14 31.25 -5.96 46.56
C THR A 14 31.10 -4.48 46.91
N THR A 15 30.05 -4.21 47.67
CA THR A 15 29.71 -2.97 48.38
C THR A 15 30.77 -2.58 49.42
N ALA A 16 31.12 -1.29 49.50
CA ALA A 16 31.72 -0.71 50.70
C ALA A 16 31.16 0.73 50.93
N PRO A 17 30.90 1.12 52.19
CA PRO A 17 30.20 2.35 52.55
C PRO A 17 31.16 3.55 52.70
N VAL A 18 30.69 4.74 52.33
CA VAL A 18 31.38 6.02 52.62
C VAL A 18 30.72 6.67 53.82
N THR A 19 31.47 6.68 54.93
CA THR A 19 31.19 7.40 56.18
C THR A 19 31.86 8.77 56.09
N ALA A 20 31.11 9.84 56.33
CA ALA A 20 31.67 11.18 56.60
C ALA A 20 31.12 11.70 57.94
N PRO A 21 31.97 12.26 58.83
CA PRO A 21 31.55 12.73 60.13
C PRO A 21 31.16 14.22 60.09
N VAL A 22 30.08 14.60 60.77
CA VAL A 22 29.82 16.01 61.09
C VAL A 22 29.50 16.16 62.57
N GLN A 23 30.33 17.01 63.17
CA GLN A 23 30.43 17.45 64.56
C GLN A 23 29.13 18.04 65.09
N GLY A 24 28.87 17.84 66.39
CA GLY A 24 27.69 18.33 67.08
C GLY A 24 27.87 19.61 67.89
N ILE A 25 26.77 19.95 68.57
CA ILE A 25 26.61 20.79 69.79
C ILE A 25 26.50 22.31 69.49
N PRO A 26 25.61 23.11 70.15
CA PRO A 26 25.00 22.91 71.49
C PRO A 26 23.47 23.04 71.64
N LEU A 27 23.04 22.44 72.76
CA LEU A 27 21.80 22.66 73.49
C LEU A 27 21.83 23.97 74.29
N GLY A 28 20.74 24.72 74.21
CA GLY A 28 20.33 25.82 75.10
C GLY A 28 19.04 26.40 74.51
N GLY A 29 17.92 26.59 75.21
CA GLY A 29 17.64 26.67 76.62
C GLY A 29 16.67 27.84 76.80
N GLY A 30 15.41 27.56 77.14
CA GLY A 30 14.48 28.52 77.75
C GLY A 30 13.60 29.36 76.83
N GLY A 31 12.30 29.40 77.15
CA GLY A 31 11.40 30.46 76.67
C GLY A 31 9.98 29.99 76.37
N ALA A 32 9.16 29.78 77.42
CA ALA A 32 7.72 29.68 77.29
C ALA A 32 7.13 31.00 76.78
N SER A 33 6.27 30.95 75.76
CA SER A 33 5.28 31.98 75.48
C SER A 33 4.12 31.38 74.70
N ALA A 34 2.93 31.45 75.29
CA ALA A 34 1.68 31.07 74.67
C ALA A 34 1.36 32.01 73.50
N GLY A 35 1.24 31.46 72.30
CA GLY A 35 0.86 32.16 71.08
C GLY A 35 -0.05 31.28 70.22
N LYS A 36 -1.21 31.85 69.85
CA LYS A 36 -2.38 31.19 69.27
C LYS A 36 -2.27 31.03 67.74
N SER A 37 -2.62 29.84 67.24
CA SER A 37 -3.18 29.52 65.91
C SER A 37 -2.32 29.64 64.63
N MET A 38 -2.51 28.64 63.75
CA MET A 38 -2.24 28.55 62.30
C MET A 38 -0.91 27.95 61.81
N ALA A 39 -0.95 26.69 61.35
CA ALA A 39 -0.23 26.11 60.19
C ALA A 39 -0.68 24.64 60.04
N ALA A 40 -1.41 24.25 58.98
CA ALA A 40 -0.88 23.74 57.70
C ALA A 40 -0.28 22.32 57.76
N GLY A 41 -0.95 21.37 57.07
CA GLY A 41 -0.29 20.28 56.33
C GLY A 41 -0.60 18.83 56.74
N LEU A 42 -1.36 18.12 55.90
CA LEU A 42 -1.17 16.70 55.56
C LEU A 42 -1.81 16.44 54.17
N PRO A 43 -1.03 16.08 53.13
CA PRO A 43 -1.54 15.80 51.79
C PRO A 43 -1.89 14.30 51.58
N HIS A 44 -2.66 14.07 50.51
CA HIS A 44 -3.07 12.79 49.89
C HIS A 44 -4.42 12.19 50.34
N GLY A 45 -5.50 12.85 49.92
CA GLY A 45 -6.80 12.19 49.72
C GLY A 45 -6.90 11.63 48.30
N ILE A 46 -6.97 10.30 48.18
CA ILE A 46 -7.35 9.62 46.94
C ILE A 46 -8.83 9.93 46.68
N ARG A 47 -9.12 10.65 45.60
CA ARG A 47 -10.49 10.86 45.13
C ARG A 47 -11.00 9.58 44.47
N GLY A 48 -12.10 9.03 44.97
CA GLY A 48 -12.80 7.90 44.36
C GLY A 48 -13.42 8.27 42.99
N PRO A 49 -13.87 7.28 42.20
CA PRO A 49 -14.36 7.50 40.84
C PRO A 49 -15.55 8.46 40.84
N ILE A 50 -15.34 9.66 40.29
CA ILE A 50 -16.44 10.56 39.94
C ILE A 50 -17.24 9.91 38.81
N GLY A 51 -18.35 9.27 39.16
CA GLY A 51 -19.36 8.90 38.17
C GLY A 51 -19.94 10.17 37.61
N ILE A 52 -19.47 10.62 36.44
CA ILE A 52 -20.08 11.73 35.71
C ILE A 52 -21.41 11.18 35.17
N PRO A 53 -22.58 11.61 35.69
CA PRO A 53 -23.84 11.19 35.11
C PRO A 53 -23.97 11.89 33.76
N MET A 54 -23.54 11.25 32.67
CA MET A 54 -23.82 11.76 31.33
C MET A 54 -25.33 11.67 31.09
N PRO A 55 -26.06 12.80 31.00
CA PRO A 55 -27.46 12.75 30.63
C PRO A 55 -27.60 12.15 29.21
N TRP A 56 -28.60 11.31 29.03
CA TRP A 56 -28.85 10.53 27.80
C TRP A 56 -28.89 11.40 26.52
N TRP A 57 -29.27 12.67 26.62
CA TRP A 57 -29.26 13.61 25.49
C TRP A 57 -27.83 13.93 25.00
N GLN A 58 -26.82 13.89 25.87
CA GLN A 58 -25.41 14.04 25.48
C GLN A 58 -24.92 12.81 24.71
N ILE A 59 -25.36 11.61 25.12
CA ILE A 59 -25.05 10.37 24.39
C ILE A 59 -25.68 10.43 23.00
N LEU A 60 -26.95 10.85 22.89
CA LEU A 60 -27.61 11.05 21.60
C LEU A 60 -26.89 12.10 20.74
N LEU A 61 -26.42 13.20 21.34
CA LEU A 61 -25.69 14.25 20.63
C LEU A 61 -24.34 13.74 20.10
N ILE A 62 -23.60 12.96 20.89
CA ILE A 62 -22.35 12.34 20.46
C ILE A 62 -22.63 11.38 19.29
N VAL A 63 -23.63 10.51 19.42
CA VAL A 63 -24.01 9.56 18.36
C VAL A 63 -24.43 10.29 17.08
N ALA A 64 -25.22 11.37 17.20
CA ALA A 64 -25.64 12.17 16.06
C ALA A 64 -24.46 12.85 15.35
N ILE A 65 -23.50 13.40 16.10
CA ILE A 65 -22.28 13.98 15.54
C ILE A 65 -21.45 12.91 14.86
N THR A 66 -21.27 11.75 15.49
CA THR A 66 -20.53 10.63 14.89
C THR A 66 -21.17 10.19 13.57
N LEU A 67 -22.49 10.00 13.52
CA LEU A 67 -23.18 9.67 12.27
C LEU A 67 -23.04 10.77 11.22
N ALA A 68 -23.13 12.04 11.60
CA ALA A 68 -22.97 13.15 10.68
C ALA A 68 -21.56 13.19 10.05
N VAL A 69 -20.52 12.95 10.86
CA VAL A 69 -19.13 12.87 10.37
C VAL A 69 -18.93 11.66 9.45
N LEU A 70 -19.49 10.50 9.80
CA LEU A 70 -19.42 9.31 8.94
C LEU A 70 -20.14 9.55 7.59
N ALA A 71 -21.34 10.12 7.63
CA ALA A 71 -22.12 10.44 6.43
C ALA A 71 -21.42 11.49 5.56
N ALA A 72 -20.85 12.54 6.17
CA ALA A 72 -20.07 13.55 5.47
C ALA A 72 -18.80 12.95 4.83
N SER A 73 -18.09 12.08 5.56
CA SER A 73 -16.90 11.38 5.06
C SER A 73 -17.23 10.47 3.89
N TRP A 74 -18.34 9.72 3.97
CA TRP A 74 -18.81 8.85 2.90
C TRP A 74 -19.28 9.64 1.68
N ALA A 75 -20.01 10.73 1.88
CA ALA A 75 -20.45 11.62 0.81
C ALA A 75 -19.25 12.29 0.12
N LEU A 76 -18.25 12.74 0.88
CA LEU A 76 -17.02 13.33 0.37
C LEU A 76 -16.20 12.29 -0.41
N TRP A 77 -16.12 11.05 0.08
CA TRP A 77 -15.45 9.95 -0.63
C TRP A 77 -16.14 9.62 -1.96
N LYS A 78 -17.48 9.50 -1.95
CA LYS A 78 -18.28 9.26 -3.17
C LYS A 78 -18.19 10.43 -4.14
N TRP A 79 -18.15 11.65 -3.64
CA TRP A 79 -17.97 12.86 -4.45
C TRP A 79 -16.56 12.93 -5.04
N TRP A 80 -15.53 12.59 -4.27
CA TRP A 80 -14.15 12.46 -4.76
C TRP A 80 -14.01 11.37 -5.81
N GLN A 81 -14.62 10.20 -5.66
CA GLN A 81 -14.61 9.19 -6.72
C GLN A 81 -15.22 9.72 -8.02
N ARG A 82 -16.33 10.47 -7.93
CA ARG A 82 -16.96 11.12 -9.09
C ARG A 82 -16.13 12.28 -9.66
N TYR A 83 -15.37 12.98 -8.83
CA TYR A 83 -14.49 14.07 -9.24
C TYR A 83 -13.18 13.57 -9.86
N GLN A 84 -12.62 12.46 -9.39
CA GLN A 84 -11.46 11.83 -10.03
C GLN A 84 -11.79 11.28 -11.42
N ALA A 85 -13.05 10.90 -11.67
CA ALA A 85 -13.54 10.62 -13.01
C ALA A 85 -13.70 11.87 -13.90
N ARG A 86 -13.59 13.09 -13.36
CA ARG A 86 -13.88 14.37 -14.05
C ARG A 86 -12.74 15.40 -14.02
N ARG A 87 -11.61 15.13 -13.35
CA ARG A 87 -10.46 16.04 -13.38
C ARG A 87 -9.72 15.88 -14.72
N PRO A 88 -9.55 16.95 -15.51
CA PRO A 88 -8.67 16.91 -16.67
C PRO A 88 -7.22 16.89 -16.18
N LYS A 89 -6.74 15.69 -15.86
CA LYS A 89 -5.29 15.41 -15.89
C LYS A 89 -4.88 15.63 -17.35
N ALA A 90 -3.77 16.31 -17.62
CA ALA A 90 -3.20 16.39 -18.97
C ALA A 90 -3.35 15.02 -19.65
N PRO A 91 -3.81 14.91 -20.92
CA PRO A 91 -4.16 13.62 -21.50
C PRO A 91 -2.92 12.72 -21.48
N ARG A 92 -2.82 11.87 -20.46
CA ARG A 92 -1.77 10.86 -20.39
C ARG A 92 -2.10 9.87 -21.48
N ASP A 93 -1.11 9.55 -22.31
CA ASP A 93 -1.31 8.57 -23.36
C ASP A 93 -1.89 7.30 -22.73
N PRO A 94 -3.06 6.82 -23.18
CA PRO A 94 -3.62 5.58 -22.67
C PRO A 94 -2.67 4.39 -22.78
N TRP A 95 -1.72 4.39 -23.73
CA TRP A 95 -0.67 3.38 -23.83
C TRP A 95 0.32 3.45 -22.67
N ASP A 96 0.69 4.65 -22.21
CA ASP A 96 1.55 4.83 -21.04
C ASP A 96 0.88 4.30 -19.77
N VAL A 97 -0.45 4.47 -19.66
CA VAL A 97 -1.22 3.96 -18.53
C VAL A 97 -1.19 2.43 -18.49
N LEU A 98 -1.35 1.76 -19.64
CA LEU A 98 -1.29 0.29 -19.72
C LEU A 98 0.10 -0.24 -19.39
N GLN A 99 1.14 0.41 -19.92
CA GLN A 99 2.53 0.03 -19.65
C GLN A 99 2.90 0.22 -18.18
N GLU A 100 2.47 1.33 -17.56
CA GLU A 100 2.66 1.58 -16.14
C GLU A 100 1.91 0.55 -15.29
N ARG A 101 0.65 0.24 -15.61
CA ARG A 101 -0.11 -0.81 -14.90
C ARG A 101 0.61 -2.15 -14.95
N LEU A 102 1.08 -2.56 -16.12
CA LEU A 102 1.83 -3.80 -16.27
C LEU A 102 3.15 -3.75 -15.48
N ALA A 103 3.89 -2.65 -15.53
CA ALA A 103 5.16 -2.50 -14.82
C ALA A 103 5.02 -2.54 -13.29
N LEU A 104 3.87 -2.11 -12.75
CA LEU A 104 3.57 -2.18 -11.33
C LEU A 104 3.13 -3.58 -10.88
N MET A 105 2.70 -4.44 -11.80
CA MET A 105 2.32 -5.81 -11.49
C MET A 105 3.55 -6.67 -11.25
N GLN A 106 3.55 -7.40 -10.15
CA GLN A 106 4.56 -8.42 -9.86
C GLN A 106 3.86 -9.75 -9.58
N PRO A 107 4.47 -10.89 -9.98
CA PRO A 107 3.97 -12.20 -9.56
C PRO A 107 3.82 -12.25 -8.04
N PRO A 108 2.70 -12.81 -7.52
CA PRO A 108 2.45 -12.80 -6.09
C PRO A 108 3.45 -13.67 -5.33
N VAL A 109 3.90 -13.18 -4.17
CA VAL A 109 4.75 -13.90 -3.23
C VAL A 109 4.14 -13.76 -1.82
N PRO A 110 3.68 -14.84 -1.17
CA PRO A 110 3.66 -16.23 -1.64
C PRO A 110 2.66 -16.46 -2.79
N PHE A 111 2.98 -17.43 -3.66
CA PHE A 111 2.11 -17.80 -4.78
C PHE A 111 0.98 -18.70 -4.30
N THR A 112 -0.16 -18.09 -4.00
CA THR A 112 -1.39 -18.82 -3.65
C THR A 112 -2.26 -18.99 -4.89
N LYS A 113 -3.15 -19.99 -4.88
CA LYS A 113 -4.09 -20.23 -5.99
C LYS A 113 -4.90 -18.97 -6.34
N GLN A 114 -5.51 -18.33 -5.34
CA GLN A 114 -6.30 -17.12 -5.54
C GLN A 114 -5.45 -15.98 -6.13
N ALA A 115 -4.25 -15.77 -5.59
CA ALA A 115 -3.37 -14.71 -6.09
C ALA A 115 -2.91 -14.98 -7.53
N GLY A 116 -2.67 -16.24 -7.91
CA GLY A 116 -2.37 -16.63 -9.29
C GLY A 116 -3.56 -16.38 -10.23
N GLU A 117 -4.77 -16.77 -9.84
CA GLU A 117 -6.00 -16.52 -10.60
C GLU A 117 -6.21 -15.01 -10.83
N ASP A 118 -6.08 -14.20 -9.77
CA ASP A 118 -6.22 -12.74 -9.83
C ASP A 118 -5.13 -12.09 -10.70
N TYR A 119 -3.92 -12.64 -10.68
CA TYR A 119 -2.80 -12.14 -11.47
C TYR A 119 -2.99 -12.41 -12.96
N PHE A 120 -3.37 -13.63 -13.35
CA PHE A 120 -3.66 -13.97 -14.75
C PHE A 120 -4.89 -13.23 -15.28
N ALA A 121 -5.91 -13.01 -14.44
CA ALA A 121 -7.08 -12.21 -14.81
C ALA A 121 -6.71 -10.74 -15.11
N GLN A 122 -5.80 -10.16 -14.34
CA GLN A 122 -5.32 -8.80 -14.58
C GLN A 122 -4.41 -8.71 -15.81
N LEU A 123 -3.51 -9.69 -16.02
CA LEU A 123 -2.67 -9.73 -17.22
C LEU A 123 -3.51 -9.83 -18.51
N SER A 124 -4.51 -10.71 -18.53
CA SER A 124 -5.38 -10.86 -19.68
C SER A 124 -6.24 -9.62 -19.93
N LEU A 125 -6.68 -8.92 -18.86
CA LEU A 125 -7.41 -7.67 -18.97
C LEU A 125 -6.56 -6.57 -19.61
N ILE A 126 -5.30 -6.38 -19.16
CA ILE A 126 -4.38 -5.40 -19.75
C ILE A 126 -4.19 -5.68 -21.25
N LEU A 127 -3.99 -6.95 -21.60
CA LEU A 127 -3.79 -7.33 -22.99
C LEU A 127 -5.04 -7.11 -23.85
N ARG A 128 -6.23 -7.42 -23.32
CA ARG A 128 -7.52 -7.15 -23.99
C ARG A 128 -7.74 -5.65 -24.18
N GLU A 129 -7.49 -4.81 -23.17
CA GLU A 129 -7.53 -3.34 -23.30
C GLU A 129 -6.58 -2.84 -24.40
N ALA A 130 -5.37 -3.40 -24.48
CA ALA A 130 -4.39 -3.04 -25.50
C ALA A 130 -4.85 -3.45 -26.92
N ILE A 131 -5.37 -4.66 -27.08
CA ILE A 131 -5.92 -5.15 -28.35
C ILE A 131 -7.09 -4.30 -28.81
N GLU A 132 -8.00 -3.95 -27.89
CA GLU A 132 -9.17 -3.13 -28.18
C GLU A 132 -8.77 -1.74 -28.66
N ARG A 133 -7.79 -1.12 -28.01
CA ARG A 133 -7.23 0.16 -28.47
C ARG A 133 -6.62 0.06 -29.86
N ARG A 134 -5.85 -1.00 -30.13
CA ARG A 134 -5.17 -1.16 -31.43
C ARG A 134 -6.12 -1.48 -32.58
N THR A 135 -7.11 -2.32 -32.34
CA THR A 135 -7.94 -2.93 -33.39
C THR A 135 -9.36 -2.39 -33.45
N GLN A 136 -9.78 -1.62 -32.43
CA GLN A 136 -11.14 -1.13 -32.23
C GLN A 136 -12.18 -2.27 -32.12
N ILE A 137 -11.73 -3.47 -31.76
CA ILE A 137 -12.59 -4.62 -31.44
C ILE A 137 -12.79 -4.65 -29.93
N PRO A 138 -14.03 -4.74 -29.41
CA PRO A 138 -14.29 -4.79 -27.96
C PRO A 138 -13.79 -6.12 -27.38
N ALA A 139 -12.49 -6.23 -27.10
CA ALA A 139 -11.84 -7.45 -26.66
C ALA A 139 -12.13 -7.78 -25.18
N THR A 140 -12.51 -6.75 -24.41
CA THR A 140 -12.90 -6.89 -23.01
C THR A 140 -14.27 -7.57 -22.86
N ASP A 141 -15.18 -7.32 -23.82
CA ASP A 141 -16.56 -7.82 -23.78
C ASP A 141 -16.77 -9.14 -24.54
N ARG A 142 -15.73 -9.63 -25.24
CA ARG A 142 -15.81 -10.83 -26.09
C ARG A 142 -15.07 -12.02 -25.50
N THR A 143 -15.56 -13.21 -25.82
CA THR A 143 -14.87 -14.46 -25.49
C THR A 143 -13.59 -14.63 -26.33
N CYS A 144 -12.62 -15.41 -25.84
CA CYS A 144 -11.39 -15.68 -26.59
C CYS A 144 -11.66 -16.29 -27.98
N GLN A 145 -12.67 -17.18 -28.08
CA GLN A 145 -13.05 -17.82 -29.35
C GLN A 145 -13.54 -16.83 -30.40
N GLU A 146 -14.32 -15.82 -30.00
CA GLU A 146 -14.80 -14.76 -30.89
C GLU A 146 -13.67 -13.82 -31.36
N LEU A 147 -12.57 -13.74 -30.61
CA LEU A 147 -11.42 -12.90 -30.94
C LEU A 147 -10.48 -13.56 -31.97
N ARG A 148 -10.48 -14.88 -32.13
CA ARG A 148 -9.49 -15.59 -32.98
C ARG A 148 -9.49 -15.11 -34.43
N VAL A 149 -10.66 -15.05 -35.06
CA VAL A 149 -10.80 -14.63 -36.47
C VAL A 149 -10.42 -13.17 -36.67
N PRO A 150 -11.01 -12.20 -35.95
CA PRO A 150 -10.73 -10.80 -36.24
C PRO A 150 -9.30 -10.37 -35.85
N LEU A 151 -8.70 -10.95 -34.80
CA LEU A 151 -7.32 -10.62 -34.39
C LEU A 151 -6.28 -11.02 -35.43
N ARG A 152 -6.44 -12.19 -36.09
CA ARG A 152 -5.53 -12.62 -37.17
C ARG A 152 -5.50 -11.65 -38.36
N SER A 153 -6.57 -10.90 -38.58
CA SER A 153 -6.66 -9.94 -39.70
C SER A 153 -6.27 -8.51 -39.33
N LYS A 154 -6.50 -8.09 -38.07
CA LYS A 154 -6.38 -6.69 -37.65
C LYS A 154 -5.11 -6.37 -36.86
N LEU A 155 -4.44 -7.37 -36.29
CA LEU A 155 -3.20 -7.14 -35.55
C LEU A 155 -2.02 -6.94 -36.51
N PRO A 156 -1.19 -5.91 -36.30
CA PRO A 156 0.02 -5.67 -37.08
C PRO A 156 1.18 -6.56 -36.60
N MET A 157 0.96 -7.87 -36.50
CA MET A 157 1.94 -8.84 -36.02
C MET A 157 1.97 -10.06 -36.96
N ASP A 158 3.03 -10.85 -36.92
CA ASP A 158 3.07 -12.12 -37.64
C ASP A 158 2.08 -13.13 -37.05
N ALA A 159 1.67 -14.10 -37.88
CA ALA A 159 0.64 -15.06 -37.51
C ALA A 159 1.02 -15.93 -36.29
N ALA A 160 2.32 -16.23 -36.11
CA ALA A 160 2.77 -17.02 -34.97
C ALA A 160 2.66 -16.23 -33.67
N THR A 161 3.04 -14.96 -33.66
CA THR A 161 2.83 -14.06 -32.51
C THR A 161 1.36 -13.91 -32.15
N VAL A 162 0.47 -13.76 -33.14
CA VAL A 162 -0.98 -13.68 -32.89
C VAL A 162 -1.51 -14.98 -32.28
N GLU A 163 -1.06 -16.14 -32.75
CA GLU A 163 -1.50 -17.43 -32.17
C GLU A 163 -0.98 -17.61 -30.75
N ALA A 164 0.28 -17.24 -30.46
CA ALA A 164 0.83 -17.29 -29.11
C ALA A 164 0.05 -16.40 -28.13
N LEU A 165 -0.35 -15.21 -28.59
CA LEU A 165 -1.22 -14.30 -27.83
C LEU A 165 -2.59 -14.93 -27.56
N LEU A 166 -3.21 -15.56 -28.55
CA LEU A 166 -4.51 -16.24 -28.38
C LEU A 166 -4.43 -17.42 -27.42
N VAL A 167 -3.36 -18.21 -27.50
CA VAL A 167 -3.08 -19.33 -26.57
C VAL A 167 -2.95 -18.80 -25.14
N PHE A 168 -2.28 -17.66 -24.93
CA PHE A 168 -2.20 -17.04 -23.61
C PHE A 168 -3.58 -16.59 -23.10
N LEU A 169 -4.40 -15.94 -23.93
CA LEU A 169 -5.74 -15.51 -23.53
C LEU A 169 -6.62 -16.71 -23.13
N ASP A 170 -6.56 -17.80 -23.89
CA ASP A 170 -7.27 -19.05 -23.59
C ASP A 170 -6.76 -19.67 -22.28
N ARG A 171 -5.45 -19.70 -22.06
CA ARG A 171 -4.83 -20.17 -20.81
C ARG A 171 -5.27 -19.35 -19.60
N ALA A 172 -5.32 -18.03 -19.71
CA ALA A 172 -5.78 -17.15 -18.63
C ALA A 172 -7.26 -17.38 -18.30
N ASP A 173 -8.11 -17.56 -19.32
CA ASP A 173 -9.52 -17.90 -19.14
C ASP A 173 -9.68 -19.28 -18.45
N PHE A 174 -8.88 -20.29 -18.82
CA PHE A 174 -8.87 -21.59 -18.14
C PHE A 174 -8.45 -21.50 -16.67
N ILE A 175 -7.43 -20.70 -16.34
CA ILE A 175 -7.00 -20.50 -14.94
C ILE A 175 -8.16 -19.89 -14.14
N LYS A 176 -8.78 -18.82 -14.64
CA LYS A 176 -9.86 -18.10 -13.96
C LYS A 176 -11.13 -18.93 -13.78
N PHE A 177 -11.58 -19.61 -14.85
CA PHE A 177 -12.90 -20.24 -14.87
C PHE A 177 -12.85 -21.73 -14.55
N ALA A 178 -11.82 -22.44 -15.00
CA ALA A 178 -11.65 -23.87 -14.73
C ALA A 178 -10.75 -24.15 -13.51
N LYS A 179 -10.27 -23.11 -12.82
CA LYS A 179 -9.39 -23.21 -11.65
C LYS A 179 -8.14 -24.05 -11.93
N ALA A 180 -7.63 -23.95 -13.17
CA ALA A 180 -6.48 -24.71 -13.63
C ALA A 180 -5.24 -24.36 -12.80
N PRO A 181 -4.38 -25.35 -12.49
CA PRO A 181 -3.16 -25.09 -11.74
C PRO A 181 -2.21 -24.20 -12.53
N THR A 182 -1.50 -23.32 -11.83
CA THR A 182 -0.46 -22.44 -12.34
C THR A 182 0.57 -22.20 -11.24
N ASP A 183 1.76 -21.72 -11.61
CA ASP A 183 2.87 -21.48 -10.69
C ASP A 183 3.56 -20.14 -10.97
N THR A 184 4.52 -19.79 -10.11
CA THR A 184 5.28 -18.54 -10.22
C THR A 184 6.09 -18.47 -11.51
N ALA A 185 6.62 -19.59 -12.01
CA ALA A 185 7.45 -19.61 -13.21
C ALA A 185 6.60 -19.31 -14.47
N GLU A 186 5.41 -19.92 -14.56
CA GLU A 186 4.43 -19.63 -15.60
C GLU A 186 4.00 -18.16 -15.55
N ALA A 187 3.73 -17.62 -14.35
CA ALA A 187 3.35 -16.22 -14.17
C ALA A 187 4.44 -15.22 -14.61
N MET A 188 5.72 -15.53 -14.35
CA MET A 188 6.86 -14.72 -14.79
C MET A 188 7.05 -14.76 -16.32
N SER A 189 6.93 -15.95 -16.92
CA SER A 189 6.99 -16.12 -18.37
C SER A 189 5.84 -15.39 -19.06
N ALA A 190 4.62 -15.54 -18.56
CA ALA A 190 3.44 -14.84 -19.04
C ALA A 190 3.60 -13.32 -18.98
N HIS A 191 4.12 -12.78 -17.87
CA HIS A 191 4.38 -11.34 -17.75
C HIS A 191 5.33 -10.85 -18.84
N THR A 192 6.41 -11.57 -19.11
CA THR A 192 7.41 -11.21 -20.13
C THR A 192 6.81 -11.24 -21.54
N HIS A 193 5.99 -12.24 -21.84
CA HIS A 193 5.28 -12.31 -23.12
C HIS A 193 4.29 -11.16 -23.29
N VAL A 194 3.46 -10.89 -22.26
CA VAL A 194 2.51 -9.78 -22.27
C VAL A 194 3.21 -8.44 -22.44
N GLN A 195 4.36 -8.23 -21.78
CA GLN A 195 5.16 -7.02 -21.94
C GLN A 195 5.67 -6.86 -23.37
N THR A 196 6.10 -7.96 -23.99
CA THR A 196 6.59 -7.99 -25.38
C THR A 196 5.46 -7.65 -26.35
N TRP A 197 4.31 -8.30 -26.22
CA TRP A 197 3.15 -8.03 -27.09
C TRP A 197 2.58 -6.64 -26.88
N LEU A 198 2.50 -6.16 -25.64
CA LEU A 198 2.03 -4.81 -25.33
C LEU A 198 2.88 -3.77 -26.03
N ARG A 199 4.22 -3.90 -25.97
CA ARG A 199 5.14 -3.01 -26.68
C ARG A 199 4.92 -3.03 -28.19
N ALA A 200 4.68 -4.20 -28.78
CA ALA A 200 4.40 -4.34 -30.21
C ALA A 200 3.04 -3.74 -30.64
N LEU A 201 2.09 -3.58 -29.71
CA LEU A 201 0.80 -2.94 -29.99
C LEU A 201 0.87 -1.41 -29.98
N VAL A 202 1.83 -0.82 -29.26
CA VAL A 202 2.02 0.63 -29.18
C VAL A 202 2.32 1.17 -30.59
N PRO A 203 1.57 2.15 -31.10
CA PRO A 203 1.90 2.77 -32.38
C PRO A 203 3.25 3.47 -32.31
N PRO A 204 4.06 3.45 -33.39
CA PRO A 204 5.27 4.27 -33.43
C PRO A 204 4.88 5.74 -33.22
N PRO A 205 5.70 6.53 -32.51
CA PRO A 205 5.44 7.95 -32.34
C PRO A 205 5.29 8.59 -33.72
N VAL A 206 4.15 9.22 -33.97
CA VAL A 206 3.94 10.00 -35.19
C VAL A 206 4.84 11.23 -35.11
N ASP A 207 5.71 11.39 -36.10
CA ASP A 207 6.71 12.46 -36.23
C ASP A 207 6.05 13.85 -36.32
N GLY A 208 5.56 14.36 -35.20
CA GLY A 208 4.97 15.68 -35.05
C GLY A 208 5.19 16.27 -33.66
N SER A 209 5.59 15.46 -32.68
CA SER A 209 5.94 15.91 -31.32
C SER A 209 7.44 16.22 -31.15
N ALA A 210 8.31 15.71 -32.03
CA ALA A 210 9.76 15.94 -31.98
C ALA A 210 10.26 17.16 -32.79
N ALA A 211 9.42 17.76 -33.65
CA ALA A 211 9.82 18.83 -34.57
C ALA A 211 9.48 20.26 -34.10
N GLY A 212 9.04 20.43 -32.84
CA GLY A 212 8.71 21.75 -32.27
C GLY A 212 9.89 22.54 -31.70
N GLY A 213 11.13 22.09 -31.93
CA GLY A 213 12.32 22.58 -31.23
C GLY A 213 13.53 22.88 -32.11
N SER A 214 13.35 23.35 -33.35
CA SER A 214 14.43 24.02 -34.08
C SER A 214 14.10 25.51 -34.21
N ASN A 215 14.61 26.27 -33.23
CA ASN A 215 14.52 27.72 -33.22
C ASN A 215 15.11 28.32 -34.49
N HIS A 216 14.33 29.24 -35.06
CA HIS A 216 14.77 30.40 -35.81
C HIS A 216 16.14 30.91 -35.34
N ALA A 217 17.15 30.81 -36.19
CA ALA A 217 18.33 31.64 -36.14
C ALA A 217 18.76 31.96 -37.58
N THR A 218 18.17 33.02 -38.12
CA THR A 218 18.70 33.72 -39.29
C THR A 218 18.67 35.19 -38.92
N GLY A 219 19.85 35.77 -38.76
CA GLY A 219 20.12 37.16 -38.41
C GLY A 219 21.62 37.36 -38.38
#